data_AF-A0AAR2KT75-F1
#
_entry.id   AF-A0AAR2KT75-F1
#
_cell.length_a   1.000
_cell.length_b   1.000
_cell.length_c   1.000
_cell.angle_alpha   90.00
_cell.angle_beta   90.00
_cell.angle_gamma   90.00
#
_symmetry.space_group_name_H-M   'P 1'
#
loop_
_entity.id
_entity.type
_entity.pdbx_description
1 polymer ?
#
loop_
_entity_poly.entity_id
_entity_poly.type
_entity_poly.pdbx_seq_one_letter_code
_entity_poly.pdbx_strand_id
1 'polypeptide(L)'
;ALISQYTPSQQGVAFNSGAKQRVIRMVEMQKDPMEPPRFKALIVFEHTIKLTASEQQEWKIPPCISNWKNAKGYTIPLDKRLAADGRGLQTVHINENFAKLAEALYIADRKAREAVEMRAQVEKKMAQKEKEKKEERLRELAKMARDRRAGIKGHGEKGDGEVRERDEIRHDRRKERQHDRNISRAAPDKRSKLQRDQDRDISELIALGQPNPRVSSEAQYDQRLFNQSRGMDSGFAGGEDEIYNVYDQPFKSGRDMAQNMYRPSKNADKDMYGDDLDTLMFVPDREFSGTDHGPRRDGPVQFEEDPFGLDKFLEEAKQHGGSKRPSTSGRSKDYDHEKKRRKE
;
A
#
# COMPACT_ATOMS: atom_id res chain seq x y z
N ALA A 1 -92.79 -51.42 -24.45
CA ALA A 1 -93.81 -50.38 -24.66
C ALA A 1 -94.98 -50.68 -23.74
N LEU A 2 -95.32 -49.75 -22.86
CA LEU A 2 -96.38 -49.91 -21.88
C LEU A 2 -97.66 -49.32 -22.46
N ILE A 3 -98.73 -50.10 -22.53
CA ILE A 3 -100.02 -49.64 -23.03
C ILE A 3 -100.90 -49.33 -21.83
N SER A 4 -101.33 -48.07 -21.72
CA SER A 4 -102.21 -47.61 -20.65
C SER A 4 -103.54 -47.16 -21.23
N GLN A 5 -104.63 -47.65 -20.65
CA GLN A 5 -105.96 -47.12 -20.94
C GLN A 5 -106.20 -45.91 -20.04
N TYR A 6 -106.36 -44.75 -20.66
CA TYR A 6 -106.61 -43.50 -19.98
C TYR A 6 -108.05 -43.06 -20.21
N THR A 7 -108.76 -42.80 -19.12
CA THR A 7 -110.07 -42.14 -19.17
C THR A 7 -109.86 -40.66 -18.87
N PRO A 8 -110.03 -39.75 -19.84
CA PRO A 8 -109.92 -38.32 -19.59
C PRO A 8 -110.98 -37.86 -18.58
N SER A 9 -110.59 -36.96 -17.67
CA SER A 9 -111.51 -36.38 -16.68
C SER A 9 -112.51 -35.40 -17.30
N GLN A 10 -112.16 -34.76 -18.42
CA GLN A 10 -113.07 -33.94 -19.20
C GLN A 10 -113.70 -34.77 -20.33
N GLN A 11 -115.02 -34.93 -20.29
CA GLN A 11 -115.79 -35.68 -21.29
C GLN A 11 -116.74 -34.74 -22.04
N GLY A 12 -116.77 -34.86 -23.36
CA GLY A 12 -117.68 -34.10 -24.23
C GLY A 12 -117.65 -34.67 -25.65
N VAL A 13 -118.76 -34.60 -26.38
CA VAL A 13 -118.92 -35.25 -27.70
C VAL A 13 -117.92 -34.71 -28.75
N ALA A 14 -117.51 -33.46 -28.60
CA ALA A 14 -116.49 -32.83 -29.44
C ALA A 14 -115.05 -33.27 -29.11
N PHE A 15 -114.82 -33.92 -27.95
CA PHE A 15 -113.50 -34.37 -27.52
C PHE A 15 -113.34 -35.88 -27.72
N ASN A 16 -112.11 -36.29 -28.03
CA ASN A 16 -111.75 -37.69 -28.24
C ASN A 16 -112.57 -38.42 -29.33
N SER A 17 -112.99 -37.70 -30.37
CA SER A 17 -113.79 -38.25 -31.47
C SER A 17 -115.02 -39.06 -30.98
N GLY A 18 -115.59 -38.67 -29.82
CA GLY A 18 -116.73 -39.35 -29.18
C GLY A 18 -116.41 -40.58 -28.33
N ALA A 19 -115.14 -41.00 -28.20
CA ALA A 19 -114.75 -42.14 -27.38
C ALA A 19 -114.58 -41.76 -25.89
N LYS A 20 -115.04 -42.63 -24.97
CA LYS A 20 -114.92 -42.40 -23.52
C LYS A 20 -113.50 -42.58 -22.98
N GLN A 21 -112.67 -43.38 -23.67
CA GLN A 21 -111.32 -43.71 -23.24
C GLN A 21 -110.34 -43.59 -24.40
N ARG A 22 -109.05 -43.44 -24.08
CA ARG A 22 -107.93 -43.46 -25.01
C ARG A 22 -106.96 -44.56 -24.61
N VAL A 23 -106.40 -45.24 -25.59
CA VAL A 23 -105.32 -46.19 -25.37
C VAL A 23 -104.02 -45.50 -25.75
N ILE A 24 -103.14 -45.27 -24.77
CA ILE A 24 -101.85 -44.61 -24.98
C ILE A 24 -100.74 -45.65 -24.88
N ARG A 25 -99.95 -45.76 -25.95
CA ARG A 25 -98.74 -46.59 -25.95
C ARG A 25 -97.54 -45.71 -25.58
N MET A 26 -97.06 -45.85 -24.35
CA MET A 26 -95.84 -45.20 -23.90
C MET A 26 -94.62 -46.04 -24.26
N VAL A 27 -93.61 -45.39 -24.83
CA VAL A 27 -92.32 -45.98 -25.15
C VAL A 27 -91.26 -45.09 -24.52
N GLU A 28 -90.35 -45.68 -23.76
CA GLU A 28 -89.20 -44.97 -23.21
C GLU A 28 -88.32 -44.47 -24.36
N MET A 29 -87.96 -43.19 -24.33
CA MET A 29 -87.11 -42.59 -25.35
C MET A 29 -85.69 -43.13 -25.19
N GLN A 30 -85.14 -43.74 -26.25
CA GLN A 30 -83.77 -44.21 -26.26
C GLN A 30 -82.83 -43.03 -26.01
N LYS A 31 -82.09 -43.07 -24.90
CA LYS A 31 -81.14 -42.02 -24.52
C LYS A 31 -79.78 -42.30 -25.15
N ASP A 32 -79.15 -41.26 -25.70
CA ASP A 32 -77.81 -41.36 -26.30
C ASP A 32 -76.76 -41.59 -25.20
N PRO A 33 -75.95 -42.66 -25.27
CA PRO A 33 -74.92 -42.95 -24.28
C PRO A 33 -73.80 -41.89 -24.23
N MET A 34 -73.66 -41.04 -25.25
CA MET A 34 -72.65 -39.98 -25.32
C MET A 34 -73.22 -38.59 -25.00
N GLU A 35 -74.50 -38.47 -24.67
CA GLU A 35 -75.09 -37.17 -24.36
C GLU A 35 -74.61 -36.66 -22.98
N PRO A 36 -74.00 -35.46 -22.91
CA PRO A 36 -73.52 -34.91 -21.65
C PRO A 36 -74.69 -34.52 -20.71
N PRO A 37 -74.44 -34.39 -19.38
CA PRO A 37 -75.47 -34.02 -18.42
C PRO A 37 -76.17 -32.71 -18.79
N ARG A 38 -77.49 -32.78 -19.06
CA ARG A 38 -78.30 -31.63 -19.50
C ARG A 38 -78.49 -30.53 -18.45
N PHE A 39 -78.34 -30.85 -17.16
CA PHE A 39 -78.57 -29.92 -16.07
C PHE A 39 -77.34 -29.85 -15.16
N LYS A 40 -77.01 -28.64 -14.70
CA LYS A 40 -75.94 -28.42 -13.71
C LYS A 40 -76.42 -28.92 -12.35
N ALA A 41 -75.65 -29.76 -11.68
CA ALA A 41 -75.89 -30.10 -10.28
C ALA A 41 -75.55 -28.87 -9.40
N LEU A 42 -76.33 -28.64 -8.33
CA LEU A 42 -75.97 -27.64 -7.32
C LEU A 42 -74.69 -28.06 -6.60
N ILE A 43 -73.81 -27.09 -6.34
CA ILE A 43 -72.62 -27.29 -5.51
C ILE A 43 -73.11 -27.45 -4.07
N VAL A 44 -73.00 -28.65 -3.52
CA VAL A 44 -73.31 -28.94 -2.11
C VAL A 44 -72.04 -28.66 -1.30
N PHE A 45 -72.09 -27.64 -0.44
CA PHE A 45 -71.06 -27.44 0.58
C PHE A 45 -71.43 -28.26 1.82
N GLU A 46 -70.51 -29.11 2.30
CA GLU A 46 -70.65 -29.74 3.60
C GLU A 46 -70.65 -28.68 4.72
N HIS A 47 -71.21 -29.04 5.89
CA HIS A 47 -71.39 -28.13 7.01
C HIS A 47 -70.06 -27.46 7.41
N THR A 48 -70.04 -26.13 7.49
CA THR A 48 -68.82 -25.39 7.84
C THR A 48 -68.37 -25.74 9.25
N ILE A 49 -67.18 -26.33 9.39
CA ILE A 49 -66.52 -26.52 10.69
C ILE A 49 -66.21 -25.14 11.27
N LYS A 50 -66.58 -24.92 12.53
CA LYS A 50 -66.26 -23.66 13.22
C LYS A 50 -64.79 -23.69 13.65
N LEU A 51 -64.01 -22.77 13.11
CA LEU A 51 -62.60 -22.58 13.45
C LEU A 51 -62.47 -22.21 14.93
N THR A 52 -61.52 -22.85 15.62
CA THR A 52 -61.22 -22.51 17.02
C THR A 52 -60.34 -21.26 17.10
N ALA A 53 -60.45 -20.49 18.18
CA ALA A 53 -59.65 -19.26 18.36
C ALA A 53 -58.13 -19.54 18.37
N SER A 54 -57.72 -20.70 18.91
CA SER A 54 -56.33 -21.14 18.95
C SER A 54 -55.80 -21.38 17.54
N GLU A 55 -56.54 -22.14 16.73
CA GLU A 55 -56.18 -22.44 15.35
C GLU A 55 -56.07 -21.15 14.54
N GLN A 56 -57.02 -20.22 14.67
CA GLN A 56 -56.94 -18.95 13.96
C GLN A 56 -55.72 -18.10 14.35
N GLN A 57 -55.23 -18.21 15.59
CA GLN A 57 -54.07 -17.48 16.05
C GLN A 57 -52.76 -18.11 15.57
N GLU A 58 -52.69 -19.43 15.49
CA GLU A 58 -51.54 -20.17 14.92
C GLU A 58 -51.37 -19.86 13.42
N TRP A 59 -52.48 -19.73 12.70
CA TRP A 59 -52.50 -19.35 11.29
C TRP A 59 -52.32 -17.85 11.03
N LYS A 60 -52.01 -17.04 12.07
CA LYS A 60 -51.75 -15.62 11.90
C LYS A 60 -50.34 -15.40 11.32
N ILE A 61 -50.29 -15.15 10.02
CA ILE A 61 -49.05 -14.91 9.28
C ILE A 61 -48.40 -13.59 9.74
N PRO A 62 -47.14 -13.60 10.22
CA PRO A 62 -46.41 -12.37 10.56
C PRO A 62 -46.21 -11.46 9.33
N PRO A 63 -46.21 -10.13 9.50
CA PRO A 63 -45.96 -9.22 8.40
C PRO A 63 -44.53 -9.37 7.86
N CYS A 64 -44.39 -9.36 6.54
CA CYS A 64 -43.09 -9.36 5.88
C CYS A 64 -42.41 -7.99 6.04
N ILE A 65 -41.37 -7.94 6.86
CA ILE A 65 -40.49 -6.79 7.00
C ILE A 65 -39.22 -7.10 6.23
N SER A 66 -38.99 -6.38 5.12
CA SER A 66 -37.81 -6.61 4.29
C SER A 66 -36.66 -5.67 4.66
N ASN A 67 -35.43 -6.16 4.57
CA ASN A 67 -34.21 -5.35 4.76
C ASN A 67 -33.89 -4.45 3.54
N TRP A 68 -34.53 -4.65 2.40
CA TRP A 68 -34.23 -3.93 1.15
C TRP A 68 -35.31 -2.95 0.68
N LYS A 69 -36.59 -3.23 0.93
CA LYS A 69 -37.71 -2.49 0.35
C LYS A 69 -38.68 -2.00 1.41
N ASN A 70 -39.03 -0.71 1.33
CA ASN A 70 -40.06 -0.07 2.13
C ASN A 70 -40.89 0.87 1.24
N ALA A 71 -41.69 0.29 0.34
CA ALA A 71 -42.41 1.05 -0.69
C ALA A 71 -43.38 2.10 -0.13
N LYS A 72 -43.98 1.83 1.04
CA LYS A 72 -44.92 2.73 1.73
C LYS A 72 -44.25 3.61 2.79
N GLY A 73 -42.93 3.53 2.95
CA GLY A 73 -42.18 4.39 3.88
C GLY A 73 -42.52 4.21 5.36
N TYR A 74 -42.97 3.03 5.79
CA TYR A 74 -43.31 2.80 7.20
C TYR A 74 -42.11 3.01 8.12
N THR A 75 -42.34 3.68 9.26
CA THR A 75 -41.37 3.81 10.35
C THR A 75 -41.36 2.51 11.15
N ILE A 76 -40.37 1.66 10.92
CA ILE A 76 -40.24 0.34 11.54
C ILE A 76 -39.06 0.37 12.50
N PRO A 77 -39.24 -0.03 13.78
CA PRO A 77 -38.18 -0.05 14.77
C PRO A 77 -37.08 -1.08 14.44
N LEU A 78 -35.89 -0.87 15.01
CA LEU A 78 -34.69 -1.66 14.68
C LEU A 78 -34.83 -3.13 15.05
N ASP A 79 -35.43 -3.44 16.20
CA ASP A 79 -35.67 -4.81 16.65
C ASP A 79 -36.44 -5.63 15.60
N LYS A 80 -37.46 -5.05 14.97
CA LYS A 80 -38.29 -5.73 13.95
C LYS A 80 -37.60 -5.82 12.59
N ARG A 81 -36.69 -4.90 12.26
CA ARG A 81 -35.86 -5.00 11.06
C ARG A 81 -34.77 -6.06 11.21
N LEU A 82 -34.11 -6.09 12.36
CA LEU A 82 -33.01 -7.03 12.64
C LEU A 82 -33.50 -8.42 13.06
N ALA A 83 -34.76 -8.58 13.44
CA ALA A 83 -35.31 -9.86 13.89
C ALA A 83 -35.14 -11.00 12.86
N ALA A 84 -35.23 -10.69 11.56
CA ALA A 84 -35.14 -11.69 10.49
C ALA A 84 -33.71 -11.89 9.96
N ASP A 85 -32.74 -11.19 10.53
CA ASP A 85 -31.37 -11.15 10.01
C ASP A 85 -30.65 -12.50 10.14
N GLY A 86 -31.09 -13.38 11.05
CA GLY A 86 -30.57 -14.76 11.18
C GLY A 86 -29.08 -14.86 11.58
N ARG A 87 -28.31 -13.77 11.47
CA ARG A 87 -26.90 -13.66 11.86
C ARG A 87 -26.69 -13.95 13.34
N GLY A 88 -27.67 -13.62 14.19
CA GLY A 88 -27.65 -13.96 15.62
C GLY A 88 -28.00 -15.42 15.92
N LEU A 89 -28.53 -16.17 14.96
CA LEU A 89 -28.88 -17.60 15.12
C LEU A 89 -27.72 -18.52 14.72
N GLN A 90 -26.81 -18.04 13.85
CA GLN A 90 -25.64 -18.80 13.46
C GLN A 90 -24.53 -18.67 14.50
N THR A 91 -24.36 -19.69 15.34
CA THR A 91 -23.17 -19.80 16.18
C THR A 91 -21.97 -20.17 15.31
N VAL A 92 -20.92 -19.36 15.36
CA VAL A 92 -19.67 -19.63 14.62
C VAL A 92 -18.93 -20.75 15.34
N HIS A 93 -18.90 -21.94 14.73
CA HIS A 93 -18.11 -23.08 15.20
C HIS A 93 -16.81 -23.20 14.40
N ILE A 94 -15.69 -23.44 15.07
CA ILE A 94 -14.36 -23.57 14.44
C ILE A 94 -13.93 -25.04 14.45
N ASN A 95 -13.37 -25.50 13.33
CA ASN A 95 -12.89 -26.88 13.16
C ASN A 95 -11.49 -27.08 13.81
N GLU A 96 -11.28 -28.21 14.48
CA GLU A 96 -9.99 -28.59 15.10
C GLU A 96 -8.86 -28.79 14.09
N ASN A 97 -9.16 -29.05 12.82
CA ASN A 97 -8.15 -29.20 11.76
C ASN A 97 -7.31 -27.92 11.58
N PHE A 98 -7.86 -26.75 11.93
CA PHE A 98 -7.10 -25.49 11.93
C PHE A 98 -5.96 -25.51 12.94
N ALA A 99 -6.17 -26.10 14.13
CA ALA A 99 -5.12 -26.25 15.13
C ALA A 99 -4.03 -27.21 14.66
N LYS A 100 -4.41 -28.37 14.12
CA LYS A 100 -3.46 -29.36 13.57
C LYS A 100 -2.60 -28.76 12.45
N LEU A 101 -3.21 -27.97 11.57
CA LEU A 101 -2.48 -27.29 10.50
C LEU A 101 -1.51 -26.23 11.06
N ALA A 102 -1.96 -25.41 12.01
CA ALA A 102 -1.12 -24.39 12.63
C ALA A 102 0.09 -25.01 13.35
N GLU A 103 -0.11 -26.09 14.10
CA GLU A 103 0.97 -26.83 14.76
C GLU A 103 1.95 -27.45 13.75
N ALA A 104 1.44 -28.07 12.69
CA ALA A 104 2.28 -28.66 11.65
C ALA A 104 3.17 -27.59 10.98
N LEU A 105 2.60 -26.42 10.66
CA LEU A 105 3.36 -25.29 10.09
C LEU A 105 4.39 -24.75 11.08
N TYR A 106 4.06 -24.66 12.36
CA TYR A 106 4.99 -24.19 13.39
C TYR A 106 6.18 -25.14 13.56
N ILE A 107 5.93 -26.45 13.57
CA ILE A 107 6.98 -27.48 13.62
C ILE A 107 7.84 -27.44 12.35
N ALA A 108 7.20 -27.29 11.18
CA ALA A 108 7.90 -27.21 9.90
C ALA A 108 8.82 -25.97 9.84
N ASP A 109 8.36 -24.79 10.26
CA ASP A 109 9.17 -23.57 10.29
C ASP A 109 10.38 -23.72 11.22
N ARG A 110 10.16 -24.27 12.43
CA ARG A 110 11.27 -24.51 13.38
C ARG A 110 12.33 -25.42 12.79
N LYS A 111 11.93 -26.56 12.21
CA LYS A 111 12.87 -27.50 11.57
C LYS A 111 13.55 -26.89 10.35
N ALA A 112 12.85 -26.07 9.57
CA ALA A 112 13.43 -25.38 8.42
C ALA A 112 14.52 -24.38 8.86
N ARG A 113 14.27 -23.61 9.92
CA ARG A 113 15.26 -22.68 10.49
C ARG A 113 16.49 -23.41 11.01
N GLU A 114 16.30 -24.49 11.78
CA GLU A 114 17.41 -25.32 12.28
C GLU A 114 18.25 -25.88 11.11
N ALA A 115 17.61 -26.38 10.05
CA ALA A 115 18.32 -26.89 8.87
C ALA A 115 19.05 -25.80 8.09
N VAL A 116 18.49 -24.60 7.98
CA VAL A 116 19.16 -23.45 7.36
C VAL A 116 20.35 -22.99 8.20
N GLU A 117 20.21 -22.92 9.52
CA GLU A 117 21.30 -22.54 10.43
C GLU A 117 22.45 -23.54 10.39
N MET A 118 22.14 -24.85 10.45
CA MET A 118 23.18 -25.89 10.32
C MET A 118 23.92 -25.79 8.99
N ARG A 119 23.21 -25.57 7.87
CA ARG A 119 23.86 -25.38 6.55
C ARG A 119 24.75 -24.14 6.53
N ALA A 120 24.26 -23.02 7.04
CA ALA A 120 25.04 -21.78 7.12
C ALA A 120 26.30 -21.94 7.99
N GLN A 121 26.22 -22.68 9.10
CA GLN A 121 27.37 -22.98 9.95
C GLN A 121 28.40 -23.88 9.22
N VAL A 122 27.94 -24.91 8.51
CA VAL A 122 28.81 -25.79 7.71
C VAL A 122 29.50 -25.01 6.60
N GLU A 123 28.77 -24.19 5.85
CA GLU A 123 29.33 -23.34 4.79
C GLU A 123 30.38 -22.37 5.34
N LYS A 124 30.11 -21.71 6.48
CA LYS A 124 31.09 -20.86 7.16
C LYS A 124 32.36 -21.62 7.54
N LYS A 125 32.22 -22.84 8.07
CA LYS A 125 33.37 -23.67 8.47
C LYS A 125 34.18 -24.13 7.25
N MET A 126 33.51 -24.48 6.15
CA MET A 126 34.18 -24.81 4.89
C MET A 126 34.92 -23.61 4.32
N ALA A 127 34.29 -22.43 4.29
CA ALA A 127 34.92 -21.20 3.82
C ALA A 127 36.12 -20.79 4.69
N GLN A 128 36.06 -20.95 6.01
CA GLN A 128 37.19 -20.74 6.92
C GLN A 128 38.36 -21.69 6.61
N LYS A 129 38.07 -22.99 6.45
CA LYS A 129 39.08 -23.99 6.10
C LYS A 129 39.72 -23.73 4.74
N GLU A 130 38.96 -23.24 3.77
CA GLU A 130 39.49 -22.83 2.47
C GLU A 130 40.37 -21.58 2.56
N LYS A 131 39.99 -20.59 3.39
CA LYS A 131 40.80 -19.40 3.65
C LYS A 131 42.13 -19.78 4.32
N GLU A 132 42.11 -20.64 5.32
CA GLU A 132 43.31 -21.14 6.01
C GLU A 132 44.25 -21.86 5.04
N LYS A 133 43.73 -22.76 4.19
CA LYS A 133 44.54 -23.41 3.13
C LYS A 133 45.13 -22.42 2.14
N LYS A 134 44.39 -21.36 1.78
CA LYS A 134 44.91 -20.30 0.90
C LYS A 134 46.02 -19.51 1.57
N GLU A 135 45.86 -19.18 2.86
CA GLU A 135 46.88 -18.49 3.65
C GLU A 135 48.15 -19.34 3.80
N GLU A 136 48.01 -20.64 4.09
CA GLU A 136 49.13 -21.58 4.18
C GLU A 136 49.90 -21.66 2.86
N ARG A 137 49.21 -21.82 1.73
CA ARG A 137 49.84 -21.79 0.39
C ARG A 137 50.58 -20.48 0.12
N LEU A 138 49.99 -19.34 0.49
CA LEU A 138 50.65 -18.03 0.35
C LEU A 138 51.89 -17.94 1.26
N ARG A 139 51.82 -18.53 2.46
CA ARG A 139 52.95 -18.58 3.41
C ARG A 139 54.09 -19.45 2.88
N GLU A 140 53.79 -20.59 2.30
CA GLU A 140 54.77 -21.47 1.64
C GLU A 140 55.42 -20.77 0.44
N LEU A 141 54.63 -20.15 -0.42
CA LEU A 141 55.14 -19.37 -1.56
C LEU A 141 56.04 -18.21 -1.08
N ALA A 142 55.63 -17.50 -0.03
CA ALA A 142 56.44 -16.43 0.56
C ALA A 142 57.74 -16.97 1.17
N LYS A 143 57.71 -18.13 1.84
CA LYS A 143 58.90 -18.80 2.37
C LYS A 143 59.83 -19.20 1.22
N MET A 144 59.32 -19.85 0.19
CA MET A 144 60.10 -20.24 -0.99
C MET A 144 60.71 -19.03 -1.71
N ALA A 145 59.98 -17.91 -1.82
CA ALA A 145 60.50 -16.67 -2.38
C ALA A 145 61.61 -16.06 -1.51
N ARG A 146 61.48 -16.13 -0.17
CA ARG A 146 62.55 -15.72 0.76
C ARG A 146 63.76 -16.63 0.69
N ASP A 147 63.57 -17.94 0.63
CA ASP A 147 64.66 -18.93 0.52
C ASP A 147 65.41 -18.78 -0.81
N ARG A 148 64.71 -18.53 -1.92
CA ARG A 148 65.35 -18.18 -3.21
C ARG A 148 66.12 -16.87 -3.15
N ARG A 149 65.61 -15.86 -2.45
CA ARG A 149 66.34 -14.60 -2.22
C ARG A 149 67.53 -14.77 -1.28
N ALA A 150 67.41 -15.62 -0.26
CA ALA A 150 68.46 -15.91 0.71
C ALA A 150 69.53 -16.85 0.14
N GLY A 151 69.17 -17.74 -0.80
CA GLY A 151 70.08 -18.61 -1.55
C GLY A 151 71.03 -17.87 -2.51
N ILE A 152 70.84 -16.56 -2.69
CA ILE A 152 71.83 -15.67 -3.34
C ILE A 152 72.93 -15.24 -2.34
N LYS A 153 72.80 -15.57 -1.05
CA LYS A 153 73.85 -15.39 -0.04
C LYS A 153 74.32 -16.73 0.54
N GLY A 154 75.36 -17.27 -0.08
CA GLY A 154 76.31 -18.13 0.62
C GLY A 154 76.30 -19.60 0.23
N HIS A 155 76.91 -19.93 -0.90
CA HIS A 155 77.95 -20.95 -0.91
C HIS A 155 78.89 -20.69 -2.09
N GLY A 156 80.13 -20.33 -1.77
CA GLY A 156 81.12 -19.93 -2.75
C GLY A 156 81.53 -21.07 -3.65
N GLU A 157 81.48 -20.85 -4.96
CA GLU A 157 82.40 -21.44 -5.94
C GLU A 157 82.22 -20.86 -7.37
N LYS A 158 82.11 -19.54 -7.58
CA LYS A 158 82.25 -18.94 -8.95
C LYS A 158 82.91 -17.57 -8.91
N GLY A 159 84.20 -17.56 -8.59
CA GLY A 159 85.05 -16.39 -8.41
C GLY A 159 85.42 -15.59 -9.67
N ASP A 160 84.52 -15.42 -10.65
CA ASP A 160 84.83 -14.61 -11.84
C ASP A 160 83.68 -13.69 -12.31
N GLY A 161 82.42 -14.08 -12.07
CA GLY A 161 81.26 -13.20 -12.33
C GLY A 161 81.04 -12.16 -11.22
N GLU A 162 81.20 -12.57 -9.97
CA GLU A 162 80.90 -11.74 -8.79
C GLU A 162 81.92 -10.61 -8.60
N VAL A 163 83.15 -10.78 -9.08
CA VAL A 163 84.18 -9.71 -9.08
C VAL A 163 83.80 -8.61 -10.08
N ARG A 164 83.36 -8.99 -11.28
CA ARG A 164 82.86 -8.04 -12.29
C ARG A 164 81.64 -7.30 -11.80
N GLU A 165 80.66 -8.00 -11.25
CA GLU A 165 79.43 -7.38 -10.74
C GLU A 165 79.72 -6.46 -9.54
N ARG A 166 80.70 -6.81 -8.69
CA ARG A 166 81.16 -5.94 -7.59
C ARG A 166 81.91 -4.71 -8.09
N ASP A 167 82.70 -4.84 -9.16
CA ASP A 167 83.38 -3.71 -9.79
C ASP A 167 82.41 -2.80 -10.54
N GLU A 168 81.40 -3.36 -11.19
CA GLU A 168 80.28 -2.62 -11.78
C GLU A 168 79.50 -1.87 -10.70
N ILE A 169 79.16 -2.51 -9.58
CA ILE A 169 78.50 -1.84 -8.45
C ILE A 169 79.39 -0.74 -7.84
N ARG A 170 80.71 -0.92 -7.78
CA ARG A 170 81.65 0.13 -7.31
C ARG A 170 81.72 1.29 -8.30
N HIS A 171 81.74 0.98 -9.59
CA HIS A 171 81.77 1.95 -10.67
C HIS A 171 80.45 2.75 -10.72
N ASP A 172 79.31 2.06 -10.64
CA ASP A 172 77.98 2.66 -10.62
C ASP A 172 77.77 3.51 -9.37
N ARG A 173 78.18 3.04 -8.17
CA ARG A 173 78.17 3.92 -6.98
C ARG A 173 79.09 5.13 -7.09
N ARG A 174 80.18 5.04 -7.87
CA ARG A 174 81.07 6.18 -8.11
C ARG A 174 80.42 7.16 -9.09
N LYS A 175 79.74 6.63 -10.12
CA LYS A 175 78.99 7.38 -11.14
C LYS A 175 77.73 8.03 -10.56
N GLU A 176 77.01 7.34 -9.69
CA GLU A 176 75.86 7.84 -8.93
C GLU A 176 76.28 8.93 -7.95
N ARG A 177 77.37 8.75 -7.18
CA ARG A 177 77.92 9.83 -6.34
C ARG A 177 78.39 11.03 -7.14
N GLN A 178 78.90 10.84 -8.36
CA GLN A 178 79.21 11.94 -9.27
C GLN A 178 77.95 12.60 -9.81
N HIS A 179 76.93 11.82 -10.18
CA HIS A 179 75.65 12.33 -10.65
C HIS A 179 74.92 13.11 -9.56
N ASP A 180 74.88 12.61 -8.33
CA ASP A 180 74.34 13.28 -7.14
C ASP A 180 75.17 14.49 -6.73
N ARG A 181 76.50 14.48 -6.90
CA ARG A 181 77.32 15.70 -6.74
C ARG A 181 77.03 16.74 -7.81
N ASN A 182 76.79 16.33 -9.05
CA ASN A 182 76.43 17.25 -10.14
C ASN A 182 75.00 17.77 -9.98
N ILE A 183 74.05 16.93 -9.58
CA ILE A 183 72.68 17.33 -9.27
C ILE A 183 72.65 18.25 -8.04
N SER A 184 73.41 17.94 -6.98
CA SER A 184 73.50 18.80 -5.79
C SER A 184 74.21 20.12 -6.06
N ARG A 185 75.13 20.19 -7.04
CA ARG A 185 75.69 21.46 -7.54
C ARG A 185 74.75 22.24 -8.47
N ALA A 186 73.88 21.56 -9.23
CA ALA A 186 73.06 22.20 -10.25
C ALA A 186 71.82 22.93 -9.68
N ALA A 187 71.23 22.45 -8.58
CA ALA A 187 70.14 23.15 -7.87
C ALA A 187 69.83 22.50 -6.49
N PRO A 188 70.50 22.93 -5.40
CA PRO A 188 70.25 22.37 -4.06
C PRO A 188 68.83 22.64 -3.53
N ASP A 189 68.20 23.75 -3.94
CA ASP A 189 66.92 24.19 -3.36
C ASP A 189 65.68 23.48 -3.90
N LYS A 190 65.75 22.89 -5.10
CA LYS A 190 64.58 22.30 -5.77
C LYS A 190 64.32 20.84 -5.37
N ARG A 191 65.35 20.09 -4.96
CA ARG A 191 65.24 18.67 -4.63
C ARG A 191 64.72 18.43 -3.21
N SER A 192 65.17 19.23 -2.24
CA SER A 192 64.76 19.08 -0.83
C SER A 192 63.27 19.40 -0.61
N LYS A 193 62.65 20.21 -1.47
CA LYS A 193 61.24 20.56 -1.36
C LYS A 193 60.34 19.48 -1.99
N LEU A 194 60.69 19.01 -3.20
CA LEU A 194 59.95 17.97 -3.92
C LEU A 194 59.97 16.61 -3.22
N GLN A 195 61.11 16.20 -2.66
CA GLN A 195 61.21 14.91 -1.96
C GLN A 195 60.53 14.95 -0.60
N ARG A 196 60.63 16.08 0.11
CA ARG A 196 59.94 16.28 1.39
C ARG A 196 58.42 16.41 1.24
N ASP A 197 57.94 16.94 0.12
CA ASP A 197 56.50 16.98 -0.19
C ASP A 197 55.95 15.61 -0.62
N GLN A 198 56.78 14.72 -1.19
CA GLN A 198 56.41 13.34 -1.54
C GLN A 198 56.30 12.41 -0.32
N ASP A 199 57.15 12.61 0.69
CA ASP A 199 57.18 11.78 1.90
C ASP A 199 56.26 12.28 3.03
N ARG A 200 55.45 13.33 2.80
CA ARG A 200 54.50 13.84 3.80
C ARG A 200 53.29 12.94 3.91
N ASP A 201 52.98 12.53 5.13
CA ASP A 201 51.78 11.77 5.44
C ASP A 201 50.50 12.57 5.10
N ILE A 202 49.47 11.86 4.67
CA ILE A 202 48.20 12.43 4.19
C ILE A 202 47.56 13.37 5.24
N SER A 203 47.75 13.09 6.53
CA SER A 203 47.31 13.95 7.64
C SER A 203 48.07 15.28 7.73
N GLU A 204 49.37 15.30 7.43
CA GLU A 204 50.19 16.52 7.43
C GLU A 204 49.89 17.39 6.20
N LEU A 205 49.61 16.78 5.04
CA LEU A 205 49.16 17.49 3.85
C LEU A 205 47.82 18.21 4.07
N ILE A 206 46.90 17.59 4.81
CA ILE A 206 45.61 18.19 5.19
C ILE A 206 45.82 19.35 6.17
N ALA A 207 46.68 19.19 7.18
CA ALA A 207 46.99 20.24 8.16
C ALA A 207 47.71 21.44 7.53
N LEU A 208 48.50 21.22 6.47
CA LEU A 208 49.19 22.27 5.72
C LEU A 208 48.32 22.93 4.64
N GLY A 209 47.05 22.52 4.51
CA GLY A 209 46.11 23.06 3.53
C GLY A 209 46.50 22.80 2.07
N GLN A 210 47.39 21.83 1.80
CA GLN A 210 47.72 21.48 0.42
C GLN A 210 46.54 20.74 -0.20
N PRO A 211 45.98 21.23 -1.32
CA PRO A 211 44.83 20.60 -1.95
C PRO A 211 45.25 19.24 -2.50
N ASN A 212 44.68 18.16 -1.96
CA ASN A 212 44.78 16.83 -2.54
C ASN A 212 44.07 16.87 -3.92
N PRO A 213 44.78 16.78 -5.06
CA PRO A 213 44.13 16.67 -6.34
C PRO A 213 43.57 15.24 -6.40
N ARG A 214 42.33 15.06 -5.97
CA ARG A 214 41.60 13.82 -6.24
C ARG A 214 41.48 13.71 -7.75
N VAL A 215 42.39 12.96 -8.35
CA VAL A 215 42.36 12.64 -9.77
C VAL A 215 41.22 11.65 -9.95
N SER A 216 40.02 12.18 -10.16
CA SER A 216 38.87 11.35 -10.52
C SER A 216 39.11 10.87 -11.94
N SER A 217 39.32 9.56 -12.13
CA SER A 217 39.64 8.93 -13.41
C SER A 217 38.45 8.82 -14.37
N GLU A 218 37.34 9.50 -14.05
CA GLU A 218 36.06 9.42 -14.76
C GLU A 218 35.64 10.82 -15.19
N ALA A 219 34.98 10.93 -16.35
CA ALA A 219 34.54 12.20 -16.92
C ALA A 219 33.68 12.95 -15.90
N GLN A 220 34.07 14.19 -15.57
CA GLN A 220 33.30 15.03 -14.67
C GLN A 220 32.03 15.49 -15.40
N TYR A 221 30.88 14.96 -14.99
CA TYR A 221 29.58 15.39 -15.49
C TYR A 221 29.06 16.59 -14.69
N ASP A 222 28.37 17.54 -15.36
CA ASP A 222 27.78 18.72 -14.72
C ASP A 222 26.69 18.29 -13.72
N GLN A 223 26.81 18.73 -12.46
CA GLN A 223 25.88 18.41 -11.38
C GLN A 223 24.43 18.82 -11.69
N ARG A 224 24.22 19.85 -12.54
CA ARG A 224 22.89 20.30 -12.98
C ARG A 224 22.16 19.27 -13.84
N LEU A 225 22.86 18.27 -14.37
CA LEU A 225 22.28 17.21 -15.19
C LEU A 225 21.71 16.07 -14.33
N PHE A 226 22.26 15.82 -13.14
CA PHE A 226 21.83 14.68 -12.30
C PHE A 226 20.56 14.94 -11.48
N ASN A 227 20.17 16.20 -11.31
CA ASN A 227 18.97 16.59 -10.55
C ASN A 227 17.79 16.94 -11.46
N GLN A 228 17.79 16.48 -12.71
CA GLN A 228 16.66 16.63 -13.61
C GLN A 228 15.73 15.43 -13.42
N SER A 229 14.52 15.63 -12.89
CA SER A 229 13.48 14.60 -12.76
C SER A 229 12.82 14.21 -14.10
N ARG A 230 13.25 14.83 -15.21
CA ARG A 230 12.75 14.54 -16.56
C ARG A 230 13.23 13.16 -17.00
N GLY A 231 12.31 12.19 -17.03
CA GLY A 231 12.56 10.87 -17.61
C GLY A 231 11.88 9.69 -16.91
N MET A 232 11.45 9.82 -15.64
CA MET A 232 10.68 8.77 -14.97
C MET A 232 9.15 8.95 -15.12
N ASP A 233 8.68 10.20 -15.18
CA ASP A 233 7.24 10.52 -15.21
C ASP A 233 6.67 10.66 -16.64
N SER A 234 7.51 10.78 -17.67
CA SER A 234 7.10 10.94 -19.08
C SER A 234 7.02 9.60 -19.83
N GLY A 235 6.58 8.54 -19.15
CA GLY A 235 6.46 7.20 -19.71
C GLY A 235 5.13 6.99 -20.44
N PHE A 236 5.17 6.29 -21.58
CA PHE A 236 3.98 5.78 -22.27
C PHE A 236 3.23 4.83 -21.32
N ALA A 237 2.11 5.30 -20.77
CA ALA A 237 1.30 4.59 -19.78
C ALA A 237 0.48 3.48 -20.45
N GLY A 238 1.17 2.44 -20.93
CA GLY A 238 0.57 1.16 -21.33
C GLY A 238 -0.44 1.19 -22.48
N GLY A 239 -0.56 2.30 -23.22
CA GLY A 239 -1.60 2.45 -24.25
C GLY A 239 -2.98 2.77 -23.67
N GLU A 240 -3.07 3.33 -22.46
CA GLU A 240 -4.32 3.88 -21.96
C GLU A 240 -4.61 5.22 -22.65
N ASP A 241 -5.48 5.16 -23.66
CA ASP A 241 -5.92 6.30 -24.50
C ASP A 241 -6.60 7.43 -23.69
N GLU A 242 -7.01 7.13 -22.46
CA GLU A 242 -7.65 8.08 -21.53
C GLU A 242 -6.64 9.03 -20.87
N ILE A 243 -5.36 8.65 -20.84
CA ILE A 243 -4.30 9.45 -20.26
C ILE A 243 -3.79 10.41 -21.35
N TYR A 244 -4.45 11.57 -21.46
CA TYR A 244 -4.16 12.65 -22.41
C TYR A 244 -2.77 13.34 -22.18
N ASN A 245 -1.68 12.56 -22.20
CA ASN A 245 -0.29 12.97 -21.96
C ASN A 245 0.50 13.07 -23.28
N VAL A 246 -0.11 13.56 -24.36
CA VAL A 246 0.52 13.66 -25.70
C VAL A 246 1.66 14.70 -25.74
N TYR A 247 1.64 15.68 -24.83
CA TYR A 247 2.62 16.76 -24.80
C TYR A 247 3.34 16.79 -23.45
N ASP A 248 4.68 16.89 -23.51
CA ASP A 248 5.54 16.98 -22.31
C ASP A 248 5.45 18.33 -21.59
N GLN A 249 4.92 19.37 -22.24
CA GLN A 249 4.82 20.72 -21.73
C GLN A 249 3.43 21.29 -21.96
N PRO A 250 2.86 22.05 -21.00
CA PRO A 250 1.59 22.72 -21.19
C PRO A 250 1.71 23.81 -22.27
N PHE A 251 0.66 23.97 -23.08
CA PHE A 251 0.62 24.97 -24.16
C PHE A 251 0.87 26.42 -23.67
N LYS A 252 0.53 26.72 -22.42
CA LYS A 252 0.84 28.00 -21.77
C LYS A 252 1.62 27.75 -20.47
N SER A 253 2.71 28.48 -20.28
CA SER A 253 3.48 28.55 -19.02
C SER A 253 2.74 29.25 -17.87
N GLY A 254 1.48 29.64 -18.09
CA GLY A 254 0.68 30.44 -17.17
C GLY A 254 0.49 29.83 -15.79
N ARG A 255 0.63 28.52 -15.61
CA ARG A 255 0.51 27.87 -14.29
C ARG A 255 1.76 28.01 -13.43
N ASP A 256 2.95 27.96 -14.03
CA ASP A 256 4.22 28.29 -13.34
C ASP A 256 4.35 29.81 -13.14
N MET A 257 3.94 30.59 -14.15
CA MET A 257 3.86 32.04 -13.99
C MET A 257 2.80 32.47 -12.96
N ALA A 258 1.73 31.70 -12.74
CA ALA A 258 0.70 32.03 -11.75
C ALA A 258 1.24 32.05 -10.30
N GLN A 259 2.25 31.22 -10.00
CA GLN A 259 2.93 31.29 -8.70
C GLN A 259 3.73 32.60 -8.52
N ASN A 260 4.05 33.27 -9.63
CA ASN A 260 4.74 34.55 -9.71
C ASN A 260 3.87 35.68 -10.30
N MET A 261 2.55 35.48 -10.45
CA MET A 261 1.65 36.55 -10.91
C MET A 261 1.45 37.50 -9.74
N TYR A 262 2.36 38.49 -9.69
CA TYR A 262 2.42 39.61 -8.76
C TYR A 262 2.04 39.25 -7.31
N ARG A 263 3.04 38.80 -6.56
CA ARG A 263 2.96 38.65 -5.12
C ARG A 263 3.91 39.67 -4.49
N PRO A 264 3.47 40.92 -4.28
CA PRO A 264 4.32 41.98 -3.76
C PRO A 264 4.88 41.53 -2.40
N SER A 265 6.19 41.39 -2.34
CA SER A 265 6.90 41.06 -1.11
C SER A 265 7.10 42.36 -0.35
N LYS A 266 6.47 42.49 0.83
CA LYS A 266 6.65 43.65 1.72
C LYS A 266 8.12 43.93 2.05
N ASN A 267 8.99 42.93 1.92
CA ASN A 267 10.42 43.06 2.19
C ASN A 267 11.20 43.65 1.00
N ALA A 268 10.72 43.51 -0.23
CA ALA A 268 11.40 44.05 -1.41
C ALA A 268 11.16 45.56 -1.56
N ASP A 269 9.96 46.04 -1.20
CA ASP A 269 9.61 47.46 -1.31
C ASP A 269 10.25 48.31 -0.20
N LYS A 270 10.56 47.70 0.96
CA LYS A 270 11.15 48.41 2.11
C LYS A 270 12.58 48.90 1.84
N ASP A 271 13.35 48.11 1.09
CA ASP A 271 14.70 48.51 0.67
C ASP A 271 14.68 49.53 -0.48
N MET A 272 13.57 49.63 -1.23
CA MET A 272 13.47 50.47 -2.42
C MET A 272 12.80 51.84 -2.17
N TYR A 273 11.82 51.92 -1.26
CA TYR A 273 11.04 53.14 -0.99
C TYR A 273 11.18 53.71 0.43
N GLY A 274 11.87 53.03 1.35
CA GLY A 274 12.03 53.51 2.73
C GLY A 274 10.70 53.58 3.51
N ASP A 275 10.78 53.83 4.82
CA ASP A 275 9.66 53.76 5.77
C ASP A 275 8.60 54.88 5.59
N ASP A 276 8.75 55.74 4.58
CA ASP A 276 7.94 56.95 4.37
C ASP A 276 6.57 56.68 3.72
N LEU A 277 6.23 55.43 3.40
CA LEU A 277 4.95 55.07 2.78
C LEU A 277 3.81 54.96 3.81
N ASP A 278 4.12 54.77 5.10
CA ASP A 278 3.13 54.64 6.17
C ASP A 278 2.56 56.01 6.62
N THR A 279 3.21 57.13 6.26
CA THR A 279 2.77 58.50 6.64
C THR A 279 1.87 59.20 5.62
N LEU A 280 1.67 58.60 4.43
CA LEU A 280 0.82 59.17 3.37
C LEU A 280 -0.61 58.61 3.35
N MET A 281 -1.03 57.91 4.40
CA MET A 281 -2.43 57.49 4.54
C MET A 281 -3.32 58.69 4.87
N PHE A 282 -4.15 59.09 3.89
CA PHE A 282 -5.17 60.14 3.99
C PHE A 282 -6.23 59.78 5.04
N VAL A 283 -6.32 60.57 6.12
CA VAL A 283 -7.36 60.48 7.15
C VAL A 283 -8.40 61.60 6.92
N PRO A 284 -9.65 61.31 6.54
CA PRO A 284 -10.69 62.33 6.41
C PRO A 284 -11.30 62.72 7.76
N ASP A 285 -11.38 64.02 8.07
CA ASP A 285 -11.91 64.57 9.33
C ASP A 285 -13.45 64.50 9.46
N ARG A 286 -14.16 63.83 8.55
CA ARG A 286 -15.63 63.78 8.56
C ARG A 286 -16.15 62.44 8.03
N GLU A 287 -16.45 61.56 8.96
CA GLU A 287 -17.00 60.23 8.69
C GLU A 287 -18.48 60.30 8.26
N PHE A 288 -18.86 59.45 7.32
CA PHE A 288 -20.21 59.33 6.78
C PHE A 288 -21.10 58.59 7.78
N SER A 289 -22.20 59.22 8.24
CA SER A 289 -23.11 58.63 9.20
C SER A 289 -23.81 57.40 8.59
N GLY A 290 -23.47 56.20 9.06
CA GLY A 290 -24.07 54.93 8.62
C GLY A 290 -23.10 53.76 8.52
N THR A 291 -21.80 53.96 8.76
CA THR A 291 -20.84 52.85 8.87
C THR A 291 -20.57 52.54 10.34
N ASP A 292 -21.34 51.60 10.91
CA ASP A 292 -20.99 50.99 12.18
C ASP A 292 -19.67 50.22 12.02
N HIS A 293 -18.59 50.74 12.62
CA HIS A 293 -17.34 50.01 12.75
C HIS A 293 -17.51 48.87 13.76
N GLY A 294 -18.01 47.74 13.30
CA GLY A 294 -17.90 46.48 14.03
C GLY A 294 -16.43 46.10 14.25
N PRO A 295 -16.08 45.43 15.36
CA PRO A 295 -14.71 45.06 15.65
C PRO A 295 -14.14 44.17 14.55
N ARG A 296 -13.00 44.59 13.99
CA ARG A 296 -12.21 43.80 13.03
C ARG A 296 -11.82 42.46 13.69
N ARG A 297 -12.42 41.37 13.23
CA ARG A 297 -12.07 39.99 13.62
C ARG A 297 -10.84 39.54 12.82
N ASP A 298 -9.65 39.80 13.34
CA ASP A 298 -8.44 39.06 12.95
C ASP A 298 -8.18 37.98 14.00
N GLY A 299 -8.66 36.77 13.70
CA GLY A 299 -8.49 35.56 14.50
C GLY A 299 -9.23 34.39 13.85
N PRO A 300 -8.77 33.13 14.01
CA PRO A 300 -9.46 31.98 13.44
C PRO A 300 -10.91 31.91 13.94
N VAL A 301 -11.81 31.52 13.03
CA VAL A 301 -13.27 31.51 13.20
C VAL A 301 -13.68 30.95 14.56
N GLN A 302 -14.19 31.83 15.43
CA GLN A 302 -14.85 31.43 16.68
C GLN A 302 -16.24 30.89 16.34
N PHE A 303 -16.49 29.62 16.66
CA PHE A 303 -17.83 29.03 16.61
C PHE A 303 -18.57 29.43 17.90
N GLU A 304 -19.86 29.75 17.77
CA GLU A 304 -20.74 29.93 18.93
C GLU A 304 -20.87 28.61 19.71
N GLU A 305 -20.97 28.78 21.03
CA GLU A 305 -21.16 27.81 22.12
C GLU A 305 -21.55 26.38 21.69
N ASP A 306 -20.66 25.41 21.92
CA ASP A 306 -20.84 23.99 21.65
C ASP A 306 -22.07 23.43 22.41
N PRO A 307 -23.21 23.14 21.72
CA PRO A 307 -24.43 22.69 22.36
C PRO A 307 -24.30 21.30 23.00
N PHE A 308 -23.21 20.58 22.71
CA PHE A 308 -22.98 19.19 23.12
C PHE A 308 -21.88 19.05 24.19
N GLY A 309 -21.26 20.15 24.65
CA GLY A 309 -20.33 20.15 25.78
C GLY A 309 -19.09 19.26 25.59
N LEU A 310 -18.72 18.99 24.34
CA LEU A 310 -17.58 18.15 23.96
C LEU A 310 -16.25 18.81 24.35
N ASP A 311 -16.19 20.14 24.35
CA ASP A 311 -15.00 20.88 24.78
C ASP A 311 -14.69 20.67 26.27
N LYS A 312 -15.71 20.63 27.14
CA LYS A 312 -15.52 20.31 28.58
C LYS A 312 -15.07 18.87 28.79
N PHE A 313 -15.61 17.94 28.00
CA PHE A 313 -15.22 16.53 28.04
C PHE A 313 -13.76 16.31 27.58
N LEU A 314 -13.32 17.05 26.56
CA LEU A 314 -11.94 17.02 26.07
C LEU A 314 -10.95 17.65 27.09
N GLU A 315 -11.34 18.71 27.79
CA GLU A 315 -10.53 19.28 28.87
C GLU A 315 -10.40 18.34 30.07
N GLU A 316 -11.49 17.67 30.49
CA GLU A 316 -11.48 16.70 31.59
C GLU A 316 -10.61 15.47 31.26
N ALA A 317 -10.68 14.95 30.04
CA ALA A 317 -9.83 13.87 29.57
C ALA A 317 -8.33 14.26 29.56
N LYS A 318 -8.03 15.53 29.29
CA LYS A 318 -6.66 16.06 29.28
C LYS A 318 -6.10 16.28 30.69
N GLN A 319 -6.94 16.64 31.66
CA GLN A 319 -6.54 16.74 33.07
C GLN A 319 -6.26 15.37 33.71
N HIS A 320 -6.98 14.31 33.31
CA HIS A 320 -6.81 12.97 33.88
C HIS A 320 -5.80 12.04 33.14
N GLY A 321 -5.30 12.44 31.97
CA GLY A 321 -4.31 11.66 31.19
C GLY A 321 -2.84 11.88 31.57
N GLY A 322 -2.54 12.78 32.51
CA GLY A 322 -1.18 13.24 32.84
C GLY A 322 -0.41 12.39 33.86
N SER A 323 -0.53 11.06 33.85
CA SER A 323 0.26 10.18 34.72
C SER A 323 1.59 9.80 34.07
N LYS A 324 2.64 10.54 34.42
CA LYS A 324 4.07 10.23 34.17
C LYS A 324 4.39 8.78 34.56
N ARG A 325 4.87 7.97 33.60
CA ARG A 325 5.65 6.76 33.90
C ARG A 325 7.14 7.12 33.97
N PRO A 326 7.90 6.62 34.95
CA PRO A 326 9.30 6.97 35.12
C PRO A 326 10.18 6.27 34.08
N SER A 327 11.16 7.02 33.61
CA SER A 327 12.29 6.59 32.79
C SER A 327 13.11 5.51 33.51
N THR A 328 13.31 4.36 32.86
CA THR A 328 14.48 3.51 33.10
C THR A 328 15.39 3.58 31.88
N SER A 329 16.59 4.06 32.14
CA SER A 329 17.70 4.19 31.23
C SER A 329 18.28 2.83 30.81
N GLY A 330 18.54 2.68 29.51
CA GLY A 330 19.82 2.18 29.01
C GLY A 330 19.94 0.68 28.72
N ARG A 331 19.69 0.28 27.47
CA ARG A 331 20.58 -0.67 26.78
C ARG A 331 20.54 -0.49 25.27
N SER A 332 21.73 -0.25 24.73
CA SER A 332 22.10 -0.05 23.33
C SER A 332 21.49 -1.05 22.35
N LYS A 333 21.04 -0.56 21.19
CA LYS A 333 20.98 -1.34 19.95
C LYS A 333 21.10 -0.43 18.73
N ASP A 334 22.33 -0.36 18.22
CA ASP A 334 22.66 0.13 16.89
C ASP A 334 21.82 -0.61 15.82
N TYR A 335 21.24 0.15 14.91
CA TYR A 335 20.70 -0.35 13.65
C TYR A 335 21.53 0.24 12.51
N ASP A 336 22.48 -0.55 12.02
CA ASP A 336 23.12 -0.30 10.74
C ASP A 336 22.16 -0.61 9.60
N HIS A 337 22.00 0.40 8.75
CA HIS A 337 21.40 0.32 7.44
C HIS A 337 22.27 -0.55 6.52
N GLU A 338 21.72 -1.62 5.94
CA GLU A 338 22.33 -2.19 4.74
C GLU A 338 21.35 -2.35 3.59
N LYS A 339 21.71 -1.64 2.52
CA LYS A 339 21.02 -1.48 1.25
C LYS A 339 20.89 -2.81 0.52
N LYS A 340 19.67 -3.06 0.03
CA LYS A 340 19.41 -3.91 -1.14
C LYS A 340 20.28 -3.45 -2.32
N ARG A 341 21.07 -4.38 -2.87
CA ARG A 341 21.49 -4.36 -4.27
C ARG A 341 21.15 -5.70 -4.91
N ARG A 342 20.19 -5.66 -5.84
CA ARG A 342 20.15 -6.49 -7.06
C ARG A 342 21.51 -6.33 -7.76
N LYS A 343 22.09 -7.35 -8.37
CA LYS A 343 21.81 -8.01 -9.66
C LYS A 343 23.03 -8.98 -9.81
N GLU A 344 23.05 -10.09 -10.53
CA GLU A 344 22.60 -10.46 -11.88
C GLU A 344 22.98 -11.94 -12.05
#